data_AF-A0A0W8CZK9-F1
#
_entry.id   AF-A0A0W8CZK9-F1
#
_cell.length_a   1.000
_cell.length_b   1.000
_cell.length_c   1.000
_cell.angle_alpha   90.00
_cell.angle_beta   90.00
_cell.angle_gamma   90.00
#
_symmetry.space_group_name_H-M   'P 1'
#
loop_
_entity.id
_entity.type
_entity.pdbx_description
1 polymer ?
#
loop_
_entity_poly.entity_id
_entity_poly.type
_entity_poly.pdbx_seq_one_letter_code
_entity_poly.pdbx_strand_id
1 'polypeptide(L)'
;MISEPNGDERSNPVSALMSKISAKIPMGMKLTFWQMLGISDDYVKAKSGLTGLEGAELKAHKNYRRFEKYVETAIKNGFWTKAEGGYPTYSMWKLVGLDHIKTLGQLAAIQSSEQFKLYKRYAIEFDEHILRRFQSTYSRPTWFLAKDAPPVEIYARAQIWGERNREVEHVLEFLGLERASKEVLRQNPYFQHYLKNLPKA
;
A
#
# COMPACT_ATOMS: atom_id res chain seq x y z
N MET A 1 -14.79 -41.36 0.50
CA MET A 1 -14.13 -40.77 1.68
C MET A 1 -12.88 -40.07 1.19
N ILE A 2 -12.96 -38.75 1.05
CA ILE A 2 -11.79 -37.92 0.74
C ILE A 2 -11.37 -37.34 2.09
N SER A 3 -10.20 -37.74 2.56
CA SER A 3 -9.61 -37.30 3.82
C SER A 3 -9.28 -35.80 3.73
N GLU A 4 -9.77 -35.03 4.69
CA GLU A 4 -9.37 -33.64 4.92
C GLU A 4 -7.86 -33.58 5.26
N PRO A 5 -7.11 -32.58 4.78
CA PRO A 5 -5.84 -32.24 5.41
C PRO A 5 -6.13 -31.40 6.66
N ASN A 6 -6.31 -32.10 7.78
CA ASN A 6 -6.14 -31.54 9.12
C ASN A 6 -4.64 -31.52 9.41
N GLY A 7 -4.03 -30.33 9.28
CA GLY A 7 -2.66 -30.08 9.68
C GLY A 7 -2.56 -28.64 10.13
N ASP A 8 -2.26 -28.45 11.42
CA ASP A 8 -2.04 -27.16 12.06
C ASP A 8 -0.95 -26.35 11.35
N GLU A 9 -1.34 -25.60 10.32
CA GLU A 9 -0.53 -24.57 9.67
C GLU A 9 -0.52 -23.25 10.49
N ARG A 10 -1.06 -23.29 11.73
CA ARG A 10 -1.37 -22.14 12.59
C ARG A 10 -0.26 -21.74 13.56
N SER A 11 0.77 -22.55 13.75
CA SER A 11 1.92 -22.27 14.63
C SER A 11 3.22 -22.18 13.82
N ASN A 12 3.26 -21.18 12.94
CA ASN A 12 4.44 -20.89 12.13
C ASN A 12 5.15 -19.61 12.63
N PRO A 13 6.41 -19.72 13.10
CA PRO A 13 7.17 -18.61 13.69
C PRO A 13 7.40 -17.42 12.76
N VAL A 14 7.51 -17.67 11.45
CA VAL A 14 7.60 -16.62 10.43
C VAL A 14 6.26 -15.90 10.29
N SER A 15 5.16 -16.63 10.41
CA SER A 15 3.83 -16.05 10.42
C SER A 15 3.58 -15.20 11.67
N ALA A 16 4.09 -15.60 12.85
CA ALA A 16 4.01 -14.82 14.09
C ALA A 16 4.83 -13.50 14.04
N LEU A 17 5.95 -13.50 13.32
CA LEU A 17 6.84 -12.34 13.16
C LEU A 17 6.40 -11.38 12.08
N MET A 18 5.96 -11.95 10.97
CA MET A 18 5.28 -11.22 9.92
C MET A 18 3.95 -10.71 10.45
N SER A 19 3.28 -11.39 11.39
CA SER A 19 2.19 -10.85 12.21
C SER A 19 2.61 -9.80 13.25
N LYS A 20 3.84 -9.31 13.25
CA LYS A 20 4.25 -8.11 14.02
C LYS A 20 4.56 -6.94 13.09
N ILE A 21 5.20 -7.21 11.95
CA ILE A 21 5.42 -6.23 10.87
C ILE A 21 4.11 -5.93 10.10
N SER A 22 3.25 -6.94 9.94
CA SER A 22 1.90 -6.91 9.33
C SER A 22 0.80 -7.20 10.36
N ALA A 23 1.05 -6.94 11.65
CA ALA A 23 0.20 -7.36 12.77
C ALA A 23 -1.29 -7.12 12.67
N LYS A 24 -1.69 -6.13 11.88
CA LYS A 24 -3.09 -5.74 11.76
C LYS A 24 -3.63 -5.92 10.34
N ILE A 25 -2.93 -6.69 9.49
CA ILE A 25 -3.45 -7.23 8.23
C ILE A 25 -4.03 -8.62 8.54
N PRO A 26 -5.32 -8.89 8.25
CA PRO A 26 -5.93 -10.19 8.48
C PRO A 26 -5.15 -11.34 7.83
N MET A 27 -5.08 -12.48 8.53
CA MET A 27 -4.24 -13.63 8.14
C MET A 27 -4.44 -14.09 6.69
N GLY A 28 -5.67 -14.07 6.17
CA GLY A 28 -5.95 -14.42 4.77
C GLY A 28 -5.37 -13.43 3.74
N MET A 29 -5.30 -12.14 4.06
CA MET A 29 -4.69 -11.12 3.20
C MET A 29 -3.17 -11.23 3.18
N LYS A 30 -2.55 -11.75 4.25
CA LYS A 30 -1.10 -11.91 4.33
C LYS A 30 -0.60 -12.79 3.18
N LEU A 31 -1.17 -13.98 3.00
CA LEU A 31 -0.71 -14.92 1.97
C LEU A 31 -0.81 -14.33 0.55
N THR A 32 -1.92 -13.66 0.23
CA THR A 32 -2.12 -13.00 -1.07
C THR A 32 -1.16 -11.83 -1.28
N PHE A 33 -0.90 -11.04 -0.22
CA PHE A 33 0.07 -9.95 -0.25
C PHE A 33 1.51 -10.48 -0.43
N TRP A 34 1.85 -11.60 0.20
CA TRP A 34 3.16 -12.24 0.07
C TRP A 34 3.39 -12.83 -1.32
N GLN A 35 2.39 -13.51 -1.87
CA GLN A 35 2.41 -13.95 -3.27
C GLN A 35 2.57 -12.78 -4.23
N MET A 36 1.85 -11.68 -3.99
CA MET A 36 1.97 -10.45 -4.80
C MET A 36 3.39 -9.89 -4.77
N LEU A 37 4.07 -9.95 -3.62
CA LEU A 37 5.45 -9.47 -3.43
C LEU A 37 6.53 -10.51 -3.78
N GLY A 38 6.18 -11.75 -4.13
CA GLY A 38 7.14 -12.82 -4.43
C GLY A 38 7.95 -13.31 -3.21
N ILE A 39 7.42 -13.14 -2.00
CA ILE A 39 8.07 -13.55 -0.76
C ILE A 39 7.47 -14.90 -0.34
N SER A 40 8.24 -16.00 -0.40
CA SER A 40 7.76 -17.29 0.12
C SER A 40 8.20 -17.51 1.58
N ASP A 41 7.33 -18.17 2.35
CA ASP A 41 7.56 -18.50 3.75
C ASP A 41 8.83 -19.37 3.93
N ASP A 42 9.04 -20.32 3.01
CA ASP A 42 10.20 -21.22 3.05
C ASP A 42 11.51 -20.50 2.71
N TYR A 43 11.48 -19.54 1.76
CA TYR A 43 12.65 -18.73 1.40
C TYR A 43 13.10 -17.85 2.57
N VAL A 44 12.15 -17.34 3.35
CA VAL A 44 12.38 -16.52 4.53
C VAL A 44 12.98 -17.33 5.69
N LYS A 45 12.40 -18.51 5.98
CA LYS A 45 12.85 -19.43 7.04
C LYS A 45 14.27 -19.93 6.79
N ALA A 46 14.51 -20.45 5.58
CA ALA A 46 15.78 -21.08 5.23
C ALA A 46 16.96 -20.09 5.24
N LYS A 47 16.72 -18.84 4.87
CA LYS A 47 17.80 -17.85 4.69
C LYS A 47 18.23 -17.14 5.97
N SER A 48 17.45 -17.24 7.05
CA SER A 48 17.66 -16.41 8.26
C SER A 48 18.03 -17.21 9.52
N GLY A 49 17.89 -18.54 9.49
CA GLY A 49 18.12 -19.42 10.66
C GLY A 49 17.14 -19.17 11.80
N LEU A 50 15.93 -18.71 11.49
CA LEU A 50 14.87 -18.35 12.44
C LEU A 50 13.80 -19.45 12.56
N THR A 51 14.01 -20.59 11.91
CA THR A 51 13.09 -21.73 11.93
C THR A 51 12.86 -22.20 13.36
N GLY A 52 11.60 -22.28 13.78
CA GLY A 52 11.19 -22.76 15.11
C GLY A 52 11.16 -21.72 16.24
N LEU A 53 11.60 -20.47 16.01
CA LEU A 53 11.66 -19.45 17.06
C LEU A 53 10.42 -18.54 17.09
N GLU A 54 9.77 -18.35 18.23
CA GLU A 54 8.54 -17.53 18.35
C GLU A 54 8.63 -16.40 19.39
N GLY A 55 7.64 -15.51 19.39
CA GLY A 55 7.37 -14.61 20.53
C GLY A 55 8.52 -13.68 20.91
N ALA A 56 9.04 -13.86 22.13
CA ALA A 56 10.16 -13.09 22.69
C ALA A 56 11.52 -13.68 22.29
N GLU A 57 11.59 -15.00 22.11
CA GLU A 57 12.80 -15.73 21.70
C GLU A 57 13.26 -15.31 20.30
N LEU A 58 12.30 -15.11 19.42
CA LEU A 58 12.53 -14.59 18.08
C LEU A 58 13.06 -13.15 18.07
N LYS A 59 12.56 -12.29 18.96
CA LYS A 59 13.01 -10.89 19.08
C LYS A 59 14.40 -10.77 19.70
N ALA A 60 14.74 -11.68 20.61
CA ALA A 60 16.04 -11.74 21.23
C ALA A 60 17.11 -12.33 20.29
N HIS A 61 16.70 -12.97 19.19
CA HIS A 61 17.63 -13.61 18.28
C HIS A 61 18.48 -12.58 17.51
N LYS A 62 19.80 -12.80 17.46
CA LYS A 62 20.78 -11.90 16.82
C LYS A 62 20.48 -11.57 15.35
N ASN A 63 19.79 -12.45 14.64
CA ASN A 63 19.43 -12.24 13.22
C ASN A 63 18.10 -11.49 13.02
N TYR A 64 17.36 -11.17 14.09
CA TYR A 64 16.03 -10.57 14.00
C TYR A 64 16.01 -9.24 13.25
N ARG A 65 16.91 -8.30 13.58
CA ARG A 65 17.03 -7.01 12.88
C ARG A 65 17.38 -7.15 11.40
N ARG A 66 18.23 -8.14 11.06
CA ARG A 66 18.62 -8.41 9.66
C ARG A 66 17.42 -8.91 8.87
N PHE A 67 16.57 -9.70 9.50
CA PHE A 67 15.34 -10.19 8.93
C PHE A 67 14.30 -9.07 8.74
N GLU A 68 14.08 -8.19 9.73
CA GLU A 68 13.19 -7.02 9.58
C GLU A 68 13.60 -6.15 8.39
N LYS A 69 14.91 -5.87 8.25
CA LYS A 69 15.43 -5.11 7.11
C LYS A 69 15.20 -5.81 5.76
N TYR A 70 15.34 -7.14 5.72
CA TYR A 70 15.08 -7.92 4.51
C TYR A 70 13.61 -7.81 4.09
N VAL A 71 12.68 -7.96 5.03
CA VAL A 71 11.24 -7.84 4.78
C VAL A 71 10.88 -6.45 4.27
N GLU A 72 11.36 -5.39 4.93
CA GLU A 72 11.12 -4.01 4.48
C GLU A 72 11.69 -3.75 3.07
N THR A 73 12.87 -4.31 2.78
CA THR A 73 13.46 -4.24 1.43
C THR A 73 12.60 -4.97 0.40
N ALA A 74 12.09 -6.15 0.75
CA ALA A 74 11.25 -6.94 -0.15
C ALA A 74 9.89 -6.25 -0.42
N ILE A 75 9.26 -5.66 0.60
CA ILE A 75 8.05 -4.84 0.44
C ILE A 75 8.33 -3.67 -0.49
N LYS A 76 9.42 -2.92 -0.24
CA LYS A 76 9.79 -1.76 -1.08
C LYS A 76 10.02 -2.18 -2.54
N ASN A 77 10.77 -3.25 -2.76
CA ASN A 77 11.05 -3.75 -4.11
C ASN A 77 9.78 -4.22 -4.81
N GLY A 78 8.90 -4.96 -4.11
CA GLY A 78 7.65 -5.41 -4.69
C GLY A 78 6.69 -4.25 -5.00
N PHE A 79 6.63 -3.23 -4.14
CA PHE A 79 5.88 -2.00 -4.43
C PHE A 79 6.41 -1.30 -5.67
N TRP A 80 7.72 -1.14 -5.77
CA TRP A 80 8.37 -0.55 -6.92
C TRP A 80 8.07 -1.34 -8.21
N THR A 81 8.21 -2.66 -8.20
CA THR A 81 7.93 -3.51 -9.37
C THR A 81 6.45 -3.44 -9.78
N LYS A 82 5.51 -3.39 -8.82
CA LYS A 82 4.08 -3.27 -9.11
C LYS A 82 3.73 -1.89 -9.66
N ALA A 83 4.27 -0.83 -9.07
CA ALA A 83 4.12 0.53 -9.58
C ALA A 83 4.69 0.66 -11.00
N GLU A 84 5.85 0.05 -11.27
CA GLU A 84 6.45 0.01 -12.60
C GLU A 84 5.58 -0.72 -13.62
N GLY A 85 4.98 -1.84 -13.23
CA GLY A 85 4.02 -2.59 -14.06
C GLY A 85 2.65 -1.92 -14.19
N GLY A 86 2.46 -0.73 -13.61
CA GLY A 86 1.20 0.02 -13.66
C GLY A 86 0.05 -0.62 -12.89
N TYR A 87 0.36 -1.38 -11.83
CA TYR A 87 -0.66 -1.94 -10.96
C TYR A 87 -1.47 -0.82 -10.27
N PRO A 88 -2.79 -0.70 -10.50
CA PRO A 88 -3.54 0.47 -10.03
C PRO A 88 -3.61 0.56 -8.49
N THR A 89 -3.62 1.79 -7.95
CA THR A 89 -3.80 2.02 -6.50
C THR A 89 -5.12 1.44 -5.98
N TYR A 90 -6.19 1.50 -6.77
CA TYR A 90 -7.46 0.87 -6.40
C TYR A 90 -7.37 -0.66 -6.31
N SER A 91 -6.52 -1.29 -7.11
CA SER A 91 -6.26 -2.73 -6.96
C SER A 91 -5.53 -3.03 -5.64
N MET A 92 -4.59 -2.19 -5.23
CA MET A 92 -3.98 -2.29 -3.89
C MET A 92 -5.00 -2.05 -2.78
N TRP A 93 -5.88 -1.06 -2.92
CA TRP A 93 -6.97 -0.77 -1.99
C TRP A 93 -7.85 -2.00 -1.74
N LYS A 94 -8.24 -2.71 -2.81
CA LYS A 94 -8.96 -3.98 -2.73
C LYS A 94 -8.11 -5.08 -2.08
N LEU A 95 -6.83 -5.19 -2.47
CA LEU A 95 -5.92 -6.21 -1.96
C LEU A 95 -5.72 -6.12 -0.44
N VAL A 96 -5.66 -4.91 0.12
CA VAL A 96 -5.56 -4.69 1.57
C VAL A 96 -6.92 -4.65 2.27
N GLY A 97 -7.99 -5.05 1.57
CA GLY A 97 -9.32 -5.28 2.14
C GLY A 97 -10.09 -4.02 2.48
N LEU A 98 -9.84 -2.90 1.80
CA LEU A 98 -10.56 -1.63 2.03
C LEU A 98 -11.75 -1.43 1.07
N ASP A 99 -12.06 -2.41 0.24
CA ASP A 99 -13.16 -2.38 -0.74
C ASP A 99 -14.55 -2.14 -0.11
N HIS A 100 -14.73 -2.54 1.15
CA HIS A 100 -15.95 -2.32 1.94
C HIS A 100 -16.12 -0.88 2.44
N ILE A 101 -15.09 -0.04 2.35
CA ILE A 101 -15.13 1.37 2.74
C ILE A 101 -15.83 2.15 1.64
N LYS A 102 -16.94 2.84 1.97
CA LYS A 102 -17.78 3.54 0.99
C LYS A 102 -17.95 5.03 1.29
N THR A 103 -17.67 5.46 2.52
CA THR A 103 -17.95 6.84 2.98
C THR A 103 -16.70 7.52 3.53
N LEU A 104 -16.72 8.86 3.54
CA LEU A 104 -15.65 9.67 4.16
C LEU A 104 -15.52 9.44 5.67
N GLY A 105 -16.63 9.15 6.36
CA GLY A 105 -16.60 8.82 7.78
C GLY A 105 -15.84 7.51 8.04
N GLN A 106 -16.08 6.48 7.23
CA GLN A 106 -15.31 5.24 7.30
C GLN A 106 -13.85 5.44 6.92
N LEU A 107 -13.57 6.25 5.88
CA LEU A 107 -12.20 6.62 5.52
C LEU A 107 -11.46 7.31 6.69
N ALA A 108 -12.11 8.22 7.41
CA ALA A 108 -11.53 8.86 8.58
C ALA A 108 -11.26 7.86 9.73
N ALA A 109 -12.15 6.86 9.91
CA ALA A 109 -11.99 5.85 10.96
C ALA A 109 -10.82 4.89 10.72
N ILE A 110 -10.44 4.64 9.45
CA ILE A 110 -9.36 3.70 9.11
C ILE A 110 -7.97 4.32 9.01
N GLN A 111 -7.82 5.64 9.22
CA GLN A 111 -6.55 6.35 8.99
C GLN A 111 -5.37 5.75 9.76
N SER A 112 -5.61 5.28 10.98
CA SER A 112 -4.60 4.63 11.82
C SER A 112 -4.51 3.10 11.64
N SER A 113 -5.36 2.50 10.81
CA SER A 113 -5.33 1.08 10.49
C SER A 113 -4.09 0.73 9.67
N GLU A 114 -3.60 -0.51 9.76
CA GLU A 114 -2.43 -0.91 8.97
C GLU A 114 -2.78 -1.15 7.51
N GLN A 115 -4.01 -1.57 7.22
CA GLN A 115 -4.53 -1.67 5.86
C GLN A 115 -4.36 -0.33 5.16
N PHE A 116 -4.82 0.75 5.79
CA PHE A 116 -4.69 2.08 5.23
C PHE A 116 -3.23 2.55 5.16
N LYS A 117 -2.41 2.29 6.19
CA LYS A 117 -0.98 2.63 6.14
C LYS A 117 -0.24 1.91 5.01
N LEU A 118 -0.56 0.65 4.77
CA LEU A 118 0.05 -0.15 3.71
C LEU A 118 -0.38 0.36 2.33
N TYR A 119 -1.69 0.61 2.14
CA TYR A 119 -2.20 1.27 0.95
C TYR A 119 -1.51 2.63 0.73
N LYS A 120 -1.41 3.46 1.76
CA LYS A 120 -0.76 4.77 1.71
C LYS A 120 0.71 4.67 1.29
N ARG A 121 1.46 3.72 1.87
CA ARG A 121 2.85 3.46 1.46
C ARG A 121 2.93 3.11 -0.03
N TYR A 122 2.03 2.25 -0.52
CA TYR A 122 2.00 1.89 -1.93
C TYR A 122 1.61 3.06 -2.84
N ALA A 123 0.57 3.83 -2.47
CA ALA A 123 0.11 4.98 -3.24
C ALA A 123 1.21 6.04 -3.38
N ILE A 124 1.99 6.27 -2.33
CA ILE A 124 3.17 7.15 -2.38
C ILE A 124 4.19 6.62 -3.38
N GLU A 125 4.60 5.36 -3.29
CA GLU A 125 5.57 4.76 -4.22
C GLU A 125 5.07 4.76 -5.67
N PHE A 126 3.77 4.53 -5.88
CA PHE A 126 3.12 4.63 -7.19
C PHE A 126 3.27 6.03 -7.77
N ASP A 127 2.90 7.07 -6.99
CA ASP A 127 3.01 8.46 -7.43
C ASP A 127 4.46 8.85 -7.74
N GLU A 128 5.43 8.49 -6.88
CA GLU A 128 6.85 8.78 -7.14
C GLU A 128 7.34 8.10 -8.43
N HIS A 129 6.87 6.88 -8.72
CA HIS A 129 7.21 6.20 -9.96
C HIS A 129 6.63 6.92 -11.18
N ILE A 130 5.37 7.34 -11.13
CA ILE A 130 4.72 8.11 -12.19
C ILE A 130 5.48 9.41 -12.46
N LEU A 131 5.83 10.16 -11.42
CA LEU A 131 6.56 11.42 -11.55
C LEU A 131 7.96 11.23 -12.14
N ARG A 132 8.66 10.16 -11.78
CA ARG A 132 9.94 9.81 -12.43
C ARG A 132 9.77 9.56 -13.93
N ARG A 133 8.62 9.02 -14.36
CA ARG A 133 8.29 8.83 -15.78
C ARG A 133 7.92 10.14 -16.46
N PHE A 134 7.45 11.17 -15.76
CA PHE A 134 7.18 12.49 -16.35
C PHE A 134 8.44 13.16 -16.89
N GLN A 135 9.60 12.85 -16.31
CA GLN A 135 10.90 13.30 -16.83
C GLN A 135 11.30 12.61 -18.15
N SER A 136 10.55 11.59 -18.59
CA SER A 136 10.75 10.88 -19.85
C SER A 136 9.62 11.21 -20.84
N THR A 137 9.94 11.98 -21.88
CA THR A 137 9.00 12.33 -22.96
C THR A 137 8.41 11.14 -23.71
N TYR A 138 9.07 9.97 -23.68
CA TYR A 138 8.66 8.76 -24.40
C TYR A 138 7.75 7.83 -23.59
N SER A 139 7.59 8.05 -22.28
CA SER A 139 6.88 7.10 -21.40
C SER A 139 5.96 7.75 -20.37
N ARG A 140 5.49 8.98 -20.63
CA ARG A 140 4.55 9.68 -19.75
C ARG A 140 3.24 8.87 -19.61
N PRO A 141 2.91 8.35 -18.42
CA PRO A 141 1.69 7.60 -18.21
C PRO A 141 0.47 8.51 -18.34
N THR A 142 -0.66 7.97 -18.76
CA THR A 142 -1.97 8.66 -18.79
C THR A 142 -2.99 8.04 -17.84
N TRP A 143 -2.59 6.99 -17.12
CA TRP A 143 -3.45 6.14 -16.29
C TRP A 143 -3.21 6.39 -14.79
N PHE A 144 -3.43 7.62 -14.31
CA PHE A 144 -3.14 7.96 -12.91
C PHE A 144 -4.15 7.37 -11.92
N LEU A 145 -5.42 7.36 -12.29
CA LEU A 145 -6.53 6.80 -11.53
C LEU A 145 -7.09 5.61 -12.28
N ALA A 146 -7.45 4.55 -11.54
CA ALA A 146 -8.18 3.45 -12.14
C ALA A 146 -9.55 3.95 -12.62
N LYS A 147 -9.99 3.55 -13.81
CA LYS A 147 -11.31 3.98 -14.36
C LYS A 147 -12.48 3.55 -13.46
N ASP A 148 -12.30 2.48 -12.71
CA ASP A 148 -13.26 1.90 -11.76
C ASP A 148 -13.01 2.31 -10.31
N ALA A 149 -12.10 3.26 -10.05
CA ALA A 149 -11.81 3.72 -8.69
C ALA A 149 -13.05 4.39 -8.07
N PRO A 150 -13.50 3.96 -6.88
CA PRO A 150 -14.63 4.57 -6.20
C PRO A 150 -14.22 5.95 -5.65
N PRO A 151 -15.15 6.92 -5.55
CA PRO A 151 -14.86 8.26 -5.04
C PRO A 151 -14.06 8.28 -3.73
N VAL A 152 -14.34 7.36 -2.81
CA VAL A 152 -13.67 7.27 -1.50
C VAL A 152 -12.18 6.94 -1.60
N GLU A 153 -11.75 6.14 -2.59
CA GLU A 153 -10.33 5.87 -2.83
C GLU A 153 -9.64 7.11 -3.41
N ILE A 154 -10.32 7.85 -4.30
CA ILE A 154 -9.81 9.11 -4.85
C ILE A 154 -9.67 10.17 -3.74
N TYR A 155 -10.62 10.24 -2.80
CA TYR A 155 -10.48 11.08 -1.61
C TYR A 155 -9.29 10.67 -0.73
N ALA A 156 -9.06 9.36 -0.54
CA ALA A 156 -7.89 8.88 0.17
C ALA A 156 -6.59 9.32 -0.53
N ARG A 157 -6.53 9.24 -1.86
CA ARG A 157 -5.38 9.74 -2.64
C ARG A 157 -5.21 11.25 -2.48
N ALA A 158 -6.29 12.02 -2.61
CA ALA A 158 -6.27 13.47 -2.42
C ALA A 158 -5.75 13.86 -1.03
N GLN A 159 -6.16 13.15 0.01
CA GLN A 159 -5.63 13.34 1.36
C GLN A 159 -4.13 13.07 1.42
N ILE A 160 -3.66 11.94 0.87
CA ILE A 160 -2.25 11.56 0.84
C ILE A 160 -1.41 12.60 0.09
N TRP A 161 -1.88 13.11 -1.04
CA TRP A 161 -1.22 14.17 -1.79
C TRP A 161 -1.09 15.45 -0.96
N GLY A 162 -2.14 15.82 -0.22
CA GLY A 162 -2.15 16.99 0.66
C GLY A 162 -1.12 16.85 1.77
N GLU A 163 -1.17 15.74 2.51
CA GLU A 163 -0.25 15.44 3.61
C GLU A 163 1.22 15.40 3.18
N ARG A 164 1.48 15.02 1.93
CA ARG A 164 2.82 14.97 1.32
C ARG A 164 3.27 16.30 0.74
N ASN A 165 2.43 17.34 0.80
CA ASN A 165 2.64 18.60 0.11
C ASN A 165 3.00 18.40 -1.37
N ARG A 166 2.28 17.49 -2.05
CA ARG A 166 2.49 17.24 -3.47
C ARG A 166 2.22 18.52 -4.25
N GLU A 167 3.07 18.85 -5.22
CA GLU A 167 2.89 20.04 -6.07
C GLU A 167 1.51 20.03 -6.75
N VAL A 168 0.89 21.21 -6.79
CA VAL A 168 -0.49 21.40 -7.27
C VAL A 168 -0.62 20.92 -8.71
N GLU A 169 0.36 21.23 -9.55
CA GLU A 169 0.42 20.87 -10.96
C GLU A 169 0.30 19.35 -11.16
N HIS A 170 1.02 18.57 -10.34
CA HIS A 170 0.95 17.11 -10.38
C HIS A 170 -0.42 16.58 -9.94
N VAL A 171 -1.02 17.20 -8.91
CA VAL A 171 -2.36 16.81 -8.45
C VAL A 171 -3.42 17.11 -9.52
N LEU A 172 -3.32 18.25 -10.19
CA LEU A 172 -4.21 18.60 -11.30
C LEU A 172 -4.07 17.59 -12.44
N GLU A 173 -2.85 17.19 -12.78
CA GLU A 173 -2.61 16.16 -13.80
C GLU A 173 -3.18 14.79 -13.40
N PHE A 174 -2.98 14.36 -12.15
CA PHE A 174 -3.54 13.09 -11.67
C PHE A 174 -5.07 13.05 -11.70
N LEU A 175 -5.72 14.20 -11.51
CA LEU A 175 -7.17 14.37 -11.58
C LEU A 175 -7.68 14.65 -13.01
N GLY A 176 -6.80 14.86 -13.99
CA GLY A 176 -7.17 15.26 -15.36
C GLY A 176 -7.74 16.67 -15.46
N LEU A 177 -7.23 17.60 -14.65
CA LEU A 177 -7.72 18.96 -14.47
C LEU A 177 -6.70 20.04 -14.90
N GLU A 178 -5.66 19.71 -15.67
CA GLU A 178 -4.58 20.68 -15.98
C GLU A 178 -5.08 21.94 -16.71
N ARG A 179 -6.18 21.82 -17.45
CA ARG A 179 -6.81 22.93 -18.21
C ARG A 179 -8.11 23.42 -17.57
N ALA A 180 -8.44 22.97 -16.37
CA ALA A 180 -9.68 23.34 -15.70
C ALA A 180 -9.67 24.82 -15.29
N SER A 181 -10.83 25.48 -15.39
CA SER A 181 -10.98 26.86 -14.93
C SER A 181 -10.95 26.93 -13.39
N LYS A 182 -10.67 28.11 -12.83
CA LYS A 182 -10.72 28.34 -11.38
C LYS A 182 -12.07 27.92 -10.76
N GLU A 183 -13.16 28.10 -11.49
CA GLU A 183 -14.49 27.72 -11.02
C GLU A 183 -14.64 26.20 -10.94
N VAL A 184 -14.18 25.47 -11.96
CA VAL A 184 -14.15 24.00 -11.95
C VAL A 184 -13.29 23.48 -10.81
N LEU A 185 -12.12 24.09 -10.55
CA LEU A 185 -11.24 23.71 -9.45
C LEU A 185 -11.89 23.95 -8.08
N ARG A 186 -12.62 25.05 -7.90
CA ARG A 186 -13.38 25.35 -6.67
C ARG A 186 -14.47 24.32 -6.39
N GLN A 187 -15.12 23.83 -7.44
CA GLN A 187 -16.21 22.87 -7.33
C GLN A 187 -15.72 21.42 -7.26
N ASN A 188 -14.48 21.13 -7.68
CA ASN A 188 -13.95 19.77 -7.67
C ASN A 188 -13.68 19.28 -6.23
N PRO A 189 -14.43 18.28 -5.74
CA PRO A 189 -14.36 17.90 -4.33
C PRO A 189 -13.02 17.25 -3.95
N TYR A 190 -12.38 16.52 -4.87
CA TYR A 190 -11.09 15.87 -4.61
C TYR A 190 -9.97 16.90 -4.49
N PHE A 191 -9.98 17.91 -5.36
CA PHE A 191 -9.01 19.00 -5.30
C PHE A 191 -9.18 19.84 -4.02
N GLN A 192 -10.42 20.15 -3.64
CA GLN A 192 -10.69 20.83 -2.36
C GLN A 192 -10.24 19.99 -1.16
N HIS A 193 -10.43 18.67 -1.22
CA HIS A 193 -9.96 17.77 -0.17
C HIS A 193 -8.43 17.74 -0.07
N TYR A 194 -7.72 17.74 -1.19
CA TYR A 194 -6.27 17.87 -1.23
C TYR A 194 -5.81 19.17 -0.55
N LEU A 195 -6.38 20.32 -0.93
CA LEU A 195 -6.01 21.63 -0.37
C LEU A 195 -6.21 21.68 1.15
N LYS A 196 -7.29 21.09 1.66
CA LYS A 196 -7.59 21.03 3.10
C LYS A 196 -6.54 20.26 3.91
N ASN A 197 -5.84 19.32 3.27
CA ASN A 197 -4.86 18.44 3.92
C ASN A 197 -3.41 18.90 3.73
N LEU A 198 -3.18 20.07 3.12
CA LEU A 198 -1.85 20.67 3.05
C LEU A 198 -1.31 20.96 4.48
N PRO A 199 0.00 20.78 4.72
CA PRO A 199 0.60 21.19 5.99
C PRO A 199 0.36 22.67 6.24
N LYS A 200 0.01 23.02 7.48
CA LYS A 200 -0.08 24.43 7.88
C LYS A 200 1.34 25.02 7.94
N ALA A 201 1.51 26.19 7.34
CA ALA A 201 2.74 26.97 7.38
C ALA A 201 3.08 27.45 8.80
#